data_AF-A0A557QK07-F1
#
_entry.id   AF-A0A557QK07-F1
#
_cell.length_a   1.000
_cell.length_b   1.000
_cell.length_c   1.000
_cell.angle_alpha   90.00
_cell.angle_beta   90.00
_cell.angle_gamma   90.00
#
_symmetry.space_group_name_H-M   'P 1'
#
loop_
_entity.id
_entity.type
_entity.pdbx_description
1 polymer ?
#
loop_
_entity_poly.entity_id
_entity_poly.type
_entity_poly.pdbx_seq_one_letter_code
_entity_poly.pdbx_strand_id
1 'polypeptide(L)'
;MFKTTFPRRALVGVLLAPSLLVAGSAQAAVTTWGYDILSGFTQSVIGPTTTNYPVPGTTSLSWGTSTGSGQSSLVINNPSILGSSVDTYIGGAPPAAAPYLGFSTSLTHNNNPITGDTLTSATLRNAVTLTPTVPAGAALPDQVVNFDISFAETPNSGTCAVLGSPTPCNDIFVLTSGLLNQTFMYDAGDGDGLLTYFVNIFPTTGGVLSTLANEVCAAASQPFGCIGFTTPENASTTLAFGFTISTNPLSVPEPGVLALLGLGLLGMGLSKRRA
;
A
#
# COMPACT_ATOMS: atom_id res chain seq x y z
N MET A 1 22.42 -48.98 80.17
CA MET A 1 20.97 -49.01 80.42
C MET A 1 20.31 -48.01 79.47
N PHE A 2 19.39 -48.51 78.64
CA PHE A 2 18.50 -47.85 77.65
C PHE A 2 19.04 -47.25 76.33
N LYS A 3 18.36 -47.70 75.26
CA LYS A 3 18.46 -47.40 73.81
C LYS A 3 17.82 -46.05 73.46
N THR A 4 18.22 -45.43 72.33
CA THR A 4 17.32 -45.08 71.19
C THR A 4 18.08 -44.47 69.99
N THR A 5 17.42 -44.58 68.83
CA THR A 5 17.84 -44.47 67.42
C THR A 5 17.68 -43.07 66.77
N PHE A 6 18.55 -42.77 65.77
CA PHE A 6 18.50 -41.90 64.54
C PHE A 6 17.31 -40.93 64.25
N PRO A 7 17.36 -39.92 63.30
CA PRO A 7 18.40 -39.54 62.29
C PRO A 7 18.61 -38.01 61.98
N ARG A 8 19.59 -37.75 61.10
CA ARG A 8 19.77 -36.67 60.08
C ARG A 8 18.92 -35.38 60.17
N ARG A 9 19.61 -34.24 60.25
CA ARG A 9 19.20 -32.99 59.56
C ARG A 9 20.40 -32.38 58.85
N ALA A 10 20.41 -32.46 57.53
CA ALA A 10 21.29 -31.69 56.67
C ALA A 10 20.74 -30.25 56.61
N LEU A 11 21.55 -29.29 57.04
CA LEU A 11 21.29 -27.87 56.82
C LEU A 11 21.67 -27.54 55.38
N VAL A 12 20.67 -27.55 54.49
CA VAL A 12 20.80 -27.00 53.14
C VAL A 12 20.71 -25.48 53.26
N GLY A 13 21.86 -24.81 53.21
CA GLY A 13 21.93 -23.36 53.09
C GLY A 13 21.52 -22.94 51.68
N VAL A 14 20.32 -22.37 51.55
CA VAL A 14 19.85 -21.74 50.31
C VAL A 14 20.56 -20.40 50.16
N LEU A 15 21.53 -20.34 49.24
CA LEU A 15 22.08 -19.09 48.71
C LEU A 15 21.01 -18.45 47.80
N LEU A 16 20.35 -17.41 48.32
CA LEU A 16 19.49 -16.51 47.54
C LEU A 16 20.38 -15.70 46.59
N ALA A 17 20.38 -16.04 45.30
CA ALA A 17 20.87 -15.16 44.26
C ALA A 17 19.84 -14.04 44.03
N PRO A 18 20.23 -12.75 44.06
CA PRO A 18 19.31 -11.68 43.70
C PRO A 18 19.09 -11.72 42.18
N SER A 19 17.88 -12.10 41.78
CA SER A 19 17.40 -11.95 40.41
C SER A 19 17.36 -10.46 40.07
N LEU A 20 18.37 -9.96 39.36
CA LEU A 20 18.32 -8.65 38.71
C LEU A 20 17.21 -8.69 37.65
N LEU A 21 16.03 -8.19 38.01
CA LEU A 21 15.01 -7.82 37.05
C LEU A 21 15.55 -6.63 36.26
N VAL A 22 16.08 -6.88 35.07
CA VAL A 22 16.26 -5.83 34.07
C VAL A 22 14.86 -5.39 33.66
N ALA A 23 14.40 -4.26 34.21
CA ALA A 23 13.24 -3.57 33.68
C ALA A 23 13.60 -3.09 32.28
N GLY A 24 13.09 -3.75 31.24
CA GLY A 24 13.12 -3.18 29.91
C GLY A 24 12.28 -1.91 29.93
N SER A 25 12.83 -0.79 29.50
CA SER A 25 12.07 0.43 29.20
C SER A 25 11.07 0.09 28.09
N ALA A 26 9.79 0.02 28.42
CA ALA A 26 8.73 -0.03 27.43
C ALA A 26 8.56 1.40 26.91
N GLN A 27 9.13 1.71 25.75
CA GLN A 27 8.96 3.03 25.13
C GLN A 27 7.46 3.23 24.82
N ALA A 28 6.84 4.32 25.28
CA ALA A 28 5.41 4.53 25.04
C ALA A 28 5.18 5.07 23.61
N ALA A 29 4.74 4.19 22.72
CA ALA A 29 4.37 4.59 21.37
C ALA A 29 3.09 5.46 21.38
N VAL A 30 3.04 6.47 20.49
CA VAL A 30 1.79 7.08 20.03
C VAL A 30 0.84 5.97 19.59
N THR A 31 -0.32 5.89 20.23
CA THR A 31 -1.34 4.86 19.95
C THR A 31 -2.33 5.30 18.90
N THR A 32 -2.54 6.61 18.72
CA THR A 32 -3.49 7.16 17.75
C THR A 32 -2.91 8.38 17.06
N TRP A 33 -3.10 8.42 15.74
CA TRP A 33 -2.71 9.52 14.87
C TRP A 33 -3.94 10.12 14.21
N GLY A 34 -4.14 11.42 14.37
CA GLY A 34 -4.92 12.22 13.43
C GLY A 34 -4.17 12.35 12.10
N TYR A 35 -4.89 12.38 10.99
CA TYR A 35 -4.28 12.57 9.69
C TYR A 35 -5.14 13.41 8.74
N ASP A 36 -4.43 14.22 7.95
CA ASP A 36 -4.94 14.96 6.80
C ASP A 36 -4.20 14.50 5.55
N ILE A 37 -4.91 14.32 4.45
CA ILE A 37 -4.36 13.91 3.15
C ILE A 37 -4.72 14.95 2.10
N LEU A 38 -3.74 15.30 1.27
CA LEU A 38 -3.92 16.12 0.08
C LEU A 38 -3.21 15.47 -1.11
N SER A 39 -3.96 15.16 -2.16
CA SER A 39 -3.50 14.45 -3.35
C SER A 39 -3.72 15.27 -4.62
N GLY A 40 -2.75 15.20 -5.54
CA GLY A 40 -2.84 15.86 -6.84
C GLY A 40 -1.74 15.40 -7.80
N PHE A 41 -2.04 15.40 -9.09
CA PHE A 41 -1.05 15.19 -10.13
C PHE A 41 -0.13 16.40 -10.22
N THR A 42 1.18 16.14 -10.17
CA THR A 42 2.22 17.16 -10.27
C THR A 42 2.94 17.12 -11.62
N GLN A 43 2.83 16.01 -12.34
CA GLN A 43 3.35 15.88 -13.70
C GLN A 43 2.48 14.92 -14.53
N SER A 44 2.43 15.16 -15.83
CA SER A 44 1.92 14.23 -16.84
C SER A 44 2.76 14.31 -18.12
N VAL A 45 2.78 13.21 -18.89
CA VAL A 45 3.33 13.18 -20.25
C VAL A 45 2.26 12.64 -21.19
N ILE A 46 1.76 13.50 -22.08
CA ILE A 46 0.75 13.16 -23.09
C ILE A 46 1.38 13.39 -24.47
N GLY A 47 1.49 12.31 -25.25
CA GLY A 47 2.27 12.32 -26.48
C GLY A 47 3.70 12.83 -26.24
N PRO A 48 4.17 13.85 -26.99
CA PRO A 48 5.51 14.43 -26.80
C PRO A 48 5.57 15.49 -25.68
N THR A 49 4.44 15.82 -25.04
CA THR A 49 4.33 16.98 -24.15
C THR A 49 4.40 16.58 -22.69
N THR A 50 5.39 17.11 -21.97
CA THR A 50 5.46 17.05 -20.51
C THR A 50 4.82 18.30 -19.90
N THR A 51 3.85 18.10 -19.01
CA THR A 51 3.22 19.19 -18.24
C THR A 51 3.56 19.03 -16.76
N ASN A 52 3.98 20.11 -16.12
CA ASN A 52 4.14 20.17 -14.66
C ASN A 52 3.04 21.04 -14.06
N TYR A 53 2.44 20.58 -12.96
CA TYR A 53 1.34 21.26 -12.27
C TYR A 53 1.85 21.83 -10.93
N PRO A 54 1.42 23.04 -10.54
CA PRO A 54 1.77 23.59 -9.25
C PRO A 54 1.10 22.78 -8.12
N VAL A 55 1.78 22.67 -6.97
CA VAL A 55 1.23 22.05 -5.75
C VAL A 55 0.00 22.84 -5.29
N PRO A 56 -1.11 22.18 -4.90
CA PRO A 56 -1.24 20.74 -4.58
C PRO A 56 -1.36 19.77 -5.76
N GLY A 57 -1.42 20.27 -7.00
CA GLY A 57 -1.56 19.50 -8.23
C GLY A 57 -2.95 19.63 -8.85
N THR A 58 -3.16 18.99 -10.00
CA THR A 58 -4.51 18.83 -10.60
C THR A 58 -5.14 17.51 -10.16
N THR A 59 -6.47 17.46 -10.05
CA THR A 59 -7.20 16.25 -9.64
C THR A 59 -7.66 15.38 -10.80
N SER A 60 -7.48 15.85 -12.03
CA SER A 60 -7.85 15.14 -13.24
C SER A 60 -6.84 15.39 -14.35
N LEU A 61 -6.56 14.34 -15.12
CA LEU A 61 -5.84 14.36 -16.39
C LEU A 61 -6.77 13.74 -17.45
N SER A 62 -6.87 14.39 -18.61
CA SER A 62 -7.61 13.86 -19.76
C SER A 62 -6.73 13.94 -21.01
N TRP A 63 -6.82 12.95 -21.88
CA TRP A 63 -6.00 12.87 -23.10
C TRP A 63 -6.78 12.30 -24.28
N GLY A 64 -6.14 12.31 -25.45
CA GLY A 64 -6.73 11.85 -26.69
C GLY A 64 -7.77 12.77 -27.32
N THR A 65 -8.18 12.43 -28.52
CA THR A 65 -9.31 13.01 -29.23
C THR A 65 -10.44 11.99 -29.20
N SER A 66 -11.59 12.40 -28.68
CA SER A 66 -12.76 11.52 -28.55
C SER A 66 -13.26 11.04 -29.91
N THR A 67 -13.66 9.76 -29.99
CA THR A 67 -14.41 9.23 -31.14
C THR A 67 -15.93 9.20 -30.93
N GLY A 68 -16.43 9.85 -29.87
CA GLY A 68 -17.87 9.91 -29.54
C GLY A 68 -18.23 9.55 -28.09
N SER A 69 -17.32 8.92 -27.34
CA SER A 69 -17.56 8.49 -25.95
C SER A 69 -16.91 9.39 -24.88
N GLY A 70 -16.33 10.53 -25.26
CA GLY A 70 -15.47 11.35 -24.40
C GLY A 70 -13.97 11.02 -24.56
N GLN A 71 -13.14 11.67 -23.76
CA GLN A 71 -11.69 11.42 -23.65
C GLN A 71 -11.41 10.33 -22.60
N SER A 72 -10.30 9.63 -22.73
CA SER A 72 -9.74 8.83 -21.64
C SER A 72 -9.20 9.75 -20.54
N SER A 73 -9.26 9.30 -19.28
CA SER A 73 -8.88 10.15 -18.14
C SER A 73 -8.43 9.38 -16.89
N LEU A 74 -7.59 10.03 -16.10
CA LEU A 74 -7.26 9.67 -14.73
C LEU A 74 -7.85 10.70 -13.77
N VAL A 75 -8.69 10.25 -12.84
CA VAL A 75 -9.41 11.12 -11.90
C VAL A 75 -9.15 10.70 -10.45
N ILE A 76 -8.76 11.66 -9.62
CA ILE A 76 -8.62 11.48 -8.17
C ILE A 76 -9.98 11.72 -7.52
N ASN A 77 -10.61 10.67 -6.96
CA ASN A 77 -11.96 10.80 -6.39
C ASN A 77 -11.97 11.43 -4.98
N ASN A 78 -10.96 11.13 -4.16
CA ASN A 78 -10.81 11.64 -2.80
C ASN A 78 -9.50 12.43 -2.69
N PRO A 79 -9.42 13.63 -3.32
CA PRO A 79 -8.18 14.40 -3.34
C PRO A 79 -7.85 15.03 -1.99
N SER A 80 -8.83 15.12 -1.07
CA SER A 80 -8.60 15.59 0.29
C SER A 80 -9.37 14.76 1.31
N ILE A 81 -8.70 14.40 2.40
CA ILE A 81 -9.30 13.81 3.60
C ILE A 81 -8.81 14.65 4.76
N LEU A 82 -9.71 15.17 5.59
CA LEU A 82 -9.35 16.04 6.71
C LEU A 82 -9.93 15.50 8.03
N GLY A 83 -9.18 15.63 9.12
CA GLY A 83 -9.60 15.33 10.48
C GLY A 83 -9.92 13.85 10.74
N SER A 84 -9.29 12.95 9.99
CA SER A 84 -9.46 11.50 10.18
C SER A 84 -8.47 10.95 11.20
N SER A 85 -8.64 9.70 11.65
CA SER A 85 -7.74 9.07 12.61
C SER A 85 -7.43 7.62 12.27
N VAL A 86 -6.24 7.17 12.63
CA VAL A 86 -5.80 5.77 12.53
C VAL A 86 -5.03 5.41 13.80
N ASP A 87 -5.28 4.21 14.32
CA ASP A 87 -4.55 3.67 15.46
C ASP A 87 -3.25 3.00 15.00
N THR A 88 -2.21 3.15 15.82
CA THR A 88 -0.93 2.46 15.60
C THR A 88 -1.14 0.95 15.69
N TYR A 89 -0.84 0.28 14.59
CA TYR A 89 -1.00 -1.14 14.44
C TYR A 89 0.22 -1.91 14.96
N ILE A 90 -0.05 -2.91 15.80
CA ILE A 90 0.94 -3.83 16.34
C ILE A 90 0.59 -5.23 15.81
N GLY A 91 1.03 -5.52 14.59
CA GLY A 91 0.84 -6.83 13.97
C GLY A 91 1.72 -7.00 12.74
N GLY A 92 1.87 -8.24 12.28
CA GLY A 92 2.78 -8.58 11.18
C GLY A 92 2.18 -8.52 9.78
N ALA A 93 0.86 -8.37 9.64
CA ALA A 93 0.15 -8.38 8.37
C ALA A 93 -0.72 -7.12 8.20
N PRO A 94 -1.01 -6.67 6.96
CA PRO A 94 -1.85 -5.49 6.75
C PRO A 94 -3.23 -5.60 7.41
N PRO A 95 -3.67 -4.59 8.19
CA PRO A 95 -5.00 -4.59 8.78
C PRO A 95 -6.07 -4.40 7.70
N ALA A 96 -7.20 -5.11 7.86
CA ALA A 96 -8.30 -5.09 6.89
C ALA A 96 -9.44 -4.13 7.26
N ALA A 97 -9.41 -3.51 8.44
CA ALA A 97 -10.49 -2.66 8.95
C ALA A 97 -9.98 -1.63 9.96
N ALA A 98 -10.82 -0.60 10.18
CA ALA A 98 -10.65 0.36 11.27
C ALA A 98 -10.58 -0.35 12.65
N PRO A 99 -9.91 0.25 13.65
CA PRO A 99 -9.28 1.57 13.62
C PRO A 99 -7.86 1.58 13.04
N TYR A 100 -7.31 0.41 12.67
CA TYR A 100 -5.93 0.25 12.21
C TYR A 100 -5.73 0.49 10.70
N LEU A 101 -6.83 0.62 9.95
CA LEU A 101 -6.83 0.98 8.53
C LEU A 101 -7.32 2.43 8.36
N GLY A 102 -6.44 3.30 7.92
CA GLY A 102 -6.77 4.63 7.42
C GLY A 102 -7.11 4.57 5.91
N PHE A 103 -8.12 5.32 5.49
CA PHE A 103 -8.42 5.50 4.07
C PHE A 103 -7.58 6.62 3.48
N SER A 104 -7.12 6.42 2.25
CA SER A 104 -6.39 7.40 1.45
C SER A 104 -7.18 7.73 0.17
N THR A 105 -6.49 8.36 -0.77
CA THR A 105 -7.03 8.70 -2.07
C THR A 105 -7.40 7.45 -2.89
N SER A 106 -8.28 7.63 -3.86
CA SER A 106 -8.56 6.63 -4.88
C SER A 106 -8.45 7.25 -6.26
N LEU A 107 -7.93 6.46 -7.19
CA LEU A 107 -7.68 6.85 -8.57
C LEU A 107 -8.58 6.04 -9.51
N THR A 108 -9.38 6.72 -10.32
CA THR A 108 -10.19 6.09 -11.37
C THR A 108 -9.56 6.33 -12.73
N HIS A 109 -9.34 5.26 -13.46
CA HIS A 109 -9.08 5.30 -14.90
C HIS A 109 -10.41 5.12 -15.64
N ASN A 110 -10.80 6.11 -16.44
CA ASN A 110 -11.91 5.99 -17.39
C ASN A 110 -11.31 5.75 -18.77
N ASN A 111 -11.55 4.56 -19.31
CA ASN A 111 -11.04 4.20 -20.62
C ASN A 111 -12.13 4.39 -21.68
N ASN A 112 -11.86 5.23 -22.68
CA ASN A 112 -12.77 5.50 -23.79
C ASN A 112 -12.03 5.36 -25.12
N PRO A 113 -12.71 4.94 -26.20
CA PRO A 113 -12.10 4.94 -27.51
C PRO A 113 -11.67 6.35 -27.92
N ILE A 114 -10.36 6.52 -28.10
CA ILE A 114 -9.74 7.78 -28.51
C ILE A 114 -8.76 7.59 -29.69
N THR A 115 -8.35 8.72 -30.26
CA THR A 115 -7.27 8.84 -31.25
C THR A 115 -6.30 9.96 -30.86
N GLY A 116 -5.15 10.08 -31.53
CA GLY A 116 -4.19 11.14 -31.25
C GLY A 116 -3.27 10.83 -30.07
N ASP A 117 -2.79 11.87 -29.38
CA ASP A 117 -1.81 11.74 -28.31
C ASP A 117 -2.43 11.15 -27.03
N THR A 118 -1.73 10.18 -26.44
CA THR A 118 -2.18 9.44 -25.26
C THR A 118 -1.28 9.70 -24.06
N LEU A 119 -1.79 9.45 -22.86
CA LEU A 119 -0.96 9.48 -21.65
C LEU A 119 0.10 8.37 -21.73
N THR A 120 1.32 8.69 -21.34
CA THR A 120 2.42 7.71 -21.21
C THR A 120 2.92 7.61 -19.79
N SER A 121 2.90 8.72 -19.05
CA SER A 121 3.21 8.73 -17.62
C SER A 121 2.54 9.86 -16.86
N ALA A 122 2.40 9.68 -15.55
CA ALA A 122 1.96 10.71 -14.62
C ALA A 122 2.59 10.51 -13.24
N THR A 123 2.73 11.59 -12.48
CA THR A 123 3.14 11.54 -11.07
C THR A 123 2.01 12.05 -10.19
N LEU A 124 1.41 11.16 -9.41
CA LEU A 124 0.44 11.47 -8.38
C LEU A 124 1.18 11.74 -7.06
N ARG A 125 1.11 12.98 -6.57
CA ARG A 125 1.63 13.35 -5.26
C ARG A 125 0.55 13.14 -4.20
N ASN A 126 0.92 12.54 -3.08
CA ASN A 126 0.09 12.41 -1.89
C ASN A 126 0.87 12.97 -0.70
N ALA A 127 0.36 14.04 -0.08
CA ALA A 127 0.91 14.60 1.14
C ALA A 127 0.03 14.22 2.33
N VAL A 128 0.66 13.70 3.37
CA VAL A 128 0.02 13.30 4.61
C VAL A 128 0.56 14.13 5.76
N THR A 129 -0.30 14.88 6.44
CA THR A 129 0.03 15.50 7.72
C THR A 129 -0.39 14.54 8.82
N LEU A 130 0.54 14.13 9.68
CA LEU A 130 0.25 13.26 10.82
C LEU A 130 0.28 14.07 12.12
N THR A 131 -0.74 13.93 12.95
CA THR A 131 -0.84 14.58 14.25
C THR A 131 -1.01 13.53 15.34
N PRO A 132 -0.08 13.36 16.27
CA PRO A 132 -0.26 12.44 17.38
C PRO A 132 -1.36 12.95 18.29
N THR A 133 -2.41 12.16 18.48
CA THR A 133 -3.56 12.51 19.33
C THR A 133 -3.50 11.81 20.68
N VAL A 134 -2.85 10.65 20.75
CA VAL A 134 -2.64 9.90 22.00
C VAL A 134 -1.22 9.34 22.05
N PRO A 135 -0.33 9.87 22.92
CA PRO A 135 -0.49 11.13 23.63
C PRO A 135 -0.57 12.31 22.65
N ALA A 136 -1.23 13.39 23.06
CA ALA A 136 -1.37 14.57 22.22
C ALA A 136 -0.02 15.27 22.03
N GLY A 137 0.36 15.52 20.78
CA GLY A 137 1.57 16.26 20.43
C GLY A 137 1.36 17.17 19.22
N ALA A 138 2.43 17.84 18.80
CA ALA A 138 2.38 18.70 17.63
C ALA A 138 2.29 17.89 16.33
N ALA A 139 1.58 18.44 15.34
CA ALA A 139 1.56 17.90 14.00
C ALA A 139 2.99 17.81 13.41
N LEU A 140 3.27 16.70 12.74
CA LEU A 140 4.50 16.53 11.98
C LEU A 140 4.44 17.36 10.69
N PRO A 141 5.60 17.73 10.12
CA PRO A 141 5.67 18.20 8.75
C PRO A 141 5.03 17.19 7.79
N ASP A 142 4.47 17.68 6.69
CA ASP A 142 3.89 16.84 5.65
C ASP A 142 4.86 15.77 5.16
N GLN A 143 4.42 14.52 5.24
CA GLN A 143 5.09 13.38 4.63
C GLN A 143 4.59 13.24 3.20
N VAL A 144 5.50 13.33 2.24
CA VAL A 144 5.15 13.34 0.81
C VAL A 144 5.53 12.02 0.17
N VAL A 145 4.56 11.36 -0.45
CA VAL A 145 4.74 10.16 -1.26
C VAL A 145 4.31 10.46 -2.68
N ASN A 146 5.21 10.21 -3.63
CA ASN A 146 4.89 10.26 -5.05
C ASN A 146 4.64 8.85 -5.56
N PHE A 147 3.57 8.69 -6.34
CA PHE A 147 3.22 7.50 -7.09
C PHE A 147 3.46 7.78 -8.56
N ASP A 148 4.50 7.16 -9.12
CA ASP A 148 4.78 7.25 -10.54
C ASP A 148 3.99 6.20 -11.30
N ILE A 149 3.38 6.64 -12.39
CA ILE A 149 2.46 5.87 -13.21
C ILE A 149 3.06 5.78 -14.60
N SER A 150 3.12 4.57 -15.13
CA SER A 150 3.30 4.31 -16.56
C SER A 150 1.96 3.88 -17.13
N PHE A 151 1.61 4.40 -18.30
CA PHE A 151 0.34 4.15 -18.95
C PHE A 151 0.55 3.70 -20.39
N ALA A 152 -0.27 2.77 -20.87
CA ALA A 152 -0.35 2.40 -22.26
C ALA A 152 -1.79 2.35 -22.73
N GLU A 153 -2.12 3.28 -23.62
CA GLU A 153 -3.30 3.18 -24.47
C GLU A 153 -3.05 2.10 -25.52
N THR A 154 -3.86 1.05 -25.49
CA THR A 154 -3.66 -0.12 -26.33
C THR A 154 -4.42 0.03 -27.65
N PRO A 155 -4.03 -0.72 -28.71
CA PRO A 155 -4.71 -0.62 -29.98
C PRO A 155 -6.20 -1.02 -29.87
N ASN A 156 -7.08 -0.18 -30.40
CA ASN A 156 -8.52 -0.46 -30.47
C ASN A 156 -8.90 -1.49 -31.56
N SER A 157 -7.92 -2.25 -32.07
CA SER A 157 -8.11 -3.28 -33.09
C SER A 157 -7.02 -4.35 -33.03
N GLY A 158 -7.28 -5.52 -33.62
CA GLY A 158 -6.29 -6.60 -33.72
C GLY A 158 -6.18 -7.45 -32.46
N THR A 159 -5.01 -8.08 -32.28
CA THR A 159 -4.75 -8.97 -31.15
C THR A 159 -4.26 -8.17 -29.94
N CYS A 160 -4.95 -8.33 -28.81
CA CYS A 160 -4.60 -7.64 -27.57
C CYS A 160 -3.45 -8.32 -26.83
N ALA A 161 -2.60 -7.51 -26.18
CA ALA A 161 -1.52 -8.01 -25.31
C ALA A 161 -2.06 -8.71 -24.06
N VAL A 162 -3.22 -8.27 -23.57
CA VAL A 162 -3.92 -8.87 -22.43
C VAL A 162 -4.72 -10.08 -22.92
N LEU A 163 -4.34 -11.28 -22.48
CA LEU A 163 -5.06 -12.51 -22.83
C LEU A 163 -6.51 -12.45 -22.32
N GLY A 164 -7.47 -12.70 -23.22
CA GLY A 164 -8.89 -12.65 -22.88
C GLY A 164 -9.49 -11.23 -22.86
N SER A 165 -8.71 -10.20 -23.15
CA SER A 165 -9.24 -8.87 -23.42
C SER A 165 -10.17 -8.89 -24.65
N PRO A 166 -11.32 -8.20 -24.62
CA PRO A 166 -12.09 -7.93 -25.83
C PRO A 166 -11.28 -7.06 -26.79
N THR A 167 -11.79 -6.91 -28.02
CA THR A 167 -11.40 -5.85 -28.94
C THR A 167 -12.57 -4.86 -29.01
N PRO A 168 -12.38 -3.55 -28.84
CA PRO A 168 -11.13 -2.81 -28.55
C PRO A 168 -10.38 -3.25 -27.27
N CYS A 169 -9.04 -3.21 -27.29
CA CYS A 169 -8.19 -3.80 -26.25
C CYS A 169 -8.25 -3.04 -24.93
N ASN A 170 -8.06 -3.73 -23.81
CA ASN A 170 -7.96 -3.09 -22.50
C ASN A 170 -6.66 -2.30 -22.37
N ASP A 171 -6.80 -1.08 -21.88
CA ASP A 171 -5.67 -0.22 -21.55
C ASP A 171 -4.98 -0.60 -20.25
N ILE A 172 -3.70 -0.25 -20.15
CA ILE A 172 -2.81 -0.77 -19.13
C ILE A 172 -2.30 0.37 -18.25
N PHE A 173 -2.57 0.24 -16.96
CA PHE A 173 -2.03 1.09 -15.91
C PHE A 173 -0.95 0.32 -15.15
N VAL A 174 0.24 0.89 -15.01
CA VAL A 174 1.32 0.32 -14.20
C VAL A 174 1.78 1.33 -13.16
N LEU A 175 1.85 0.89 -11.91
CA LEU A 175 2.43 1.63 -10.81
C LEU A 175 3.92 1.29 -10.70
N THR A 176 4.80 2.27 -10.86
CA THR A 176 6.26 2.06 -10.88
C THR A 176 6.96 2.50 -9.60
N SER A 177 6.29 3.26 -8.73
CA SER A 177 6.81 3.69 -7.44
C SER A 177 5.70 3.96 -6.40
N GLY A 178 6.08 4.34 -5.18
CA GLY A 178 5.15 4.85 -4.17
C GLY A 178 4.56 3.83 -3.19
N LEU A 179 4.93 2.55 -3.27
CA LEU A 179 4.42 1.52 -2.36
C LEU A 179 5.32 1.25 -1.14
N LEU A 180 4.68 1.10 0.03
CA LEU A 180 5.13 0.48 1.29
C LEU A 180 6.32 1.09 2.04
N ASN A 181 6.36 0.84 3.37
CA ASN A 181 7.47 1.06 4.29
C ASN A 181 8.11 2.46 4.28
N GLN A 182 7.32 3.51 4.15
CA GLN A 182 7.83 4.86 4.41
C GLN A 182 8.09 5.00 5.90
N THR A 183 9.27 5.50 6.28
CA THR A 183 9.66 5.59 7.68
C THR A 183 9.74 7.03 8.15
N PHE A 184 9.35 7.26 9.39
CA PHE A 184 9.61 8.51 10.09
C PHE A 184 9.96 8.19 11.55
N MET A 185 10.75 9.06 12.16
CA MET A 185 11.08 8.97 13.59
C MET A 185 10.27 10.02 14.34
N TYR A 186 9.72 9.64 15.49
CA TYR A 186 8.97 10.54 16.35
C TYR A 186 9.28 10.26 17.82
N ASP A 187 9.45 11.32 18.59
CA ASP A 187 9.62 11.28 20.05
C ASP A 187 8.28 11.70 20.68
N ALA A 188 7.68 10.81 21.46
CA ALA A 188 6.40 11.05 22.11
C ALA A 188 6.48 12.04 23.28
N GLY A 189 7.68 12.49 23.65
CA GLY A 189 7.90 13.45 24.75
C GLY A 189 7.68 12.84 26.14
N ASP A 190 7.69 11.51 26.23
CA ASP A 190 7.51 10.71 27.44
C ASP A 190 8.83 10.40 28.18
N GLY A 191 9.97 10.77 27.58
CA GLY A 191 11.31 10.51 28.11
C GLY A 191 11.97 9.25 27.57
N ASP A 192 11.29 8.50 26.70
CA ASP A 192 11.78 7.26 26.11
C ASP A 192 12.54 7.47 24.78
N GLY A 193 12.52 8.69 24.23
CA GLY A 193 13.29 9.10 23.05
C GLY A 193 12.61 8.76 21.73
N LEU A 194 13.38 8.80 20.64
CA LEU A 194 12.86 8.60 19.29
C LEU A 194 12.45 7.13 19.04
N LEU A 195 11.24 6.94 18.53
CA LEU A 195 10.73 5.68 18.00
C LEU A 195 10.57 5.75 16.48
N THR A 196 10.87 4.65 15.79
CA THR A 196 10.66 4.53 14.34
C THR A 196 9.25 4.03 14.05
N TYR A 197 8.53 4.76 13.22
CA TYR A 197 7.23 4.40 12.68
C TYR A 197 7.32 4.06 11.19
N PHE A 198 6.44 3.17 10.76
CA PHE A 198 6.29 2.74 9.38
C PHE A 198 4.89 3.10 8.90
N VAL A 199 4.80 3.91 7.84
CA VAL A 199 3.58 4.14 7.07
C VAL A 199 3.56 3.13 5.93
N ASN A 200 2.59 2.23 5.98
CA ASN A 200 2.41 1.17 5.00
C ASN A 200 1.20 1.47 4.15
N ILE A 201 1.41 1.77 2.87
CA ILE A 201 0.35 2.07 1.91
C ILE A 201 0.09 0.85 1.05
N PHE A 202 -1.17 0.46 0.91
CA PHE A 202 -1.57 -0.72 0.15
C PHE A 202 -2.95 -0.53 -0.49
N PRO A 203 -3.26 -1.29 -1.56
CA PRO A 203 -4.61 -1.35 -2.11
C PRO A 203 -5.58 -1.93 -1.07
N THR A 204 -6.75 -1.32 -0.90
CA THR A 204 -7.81 -1.87 -0.01
C THR A 204 -8.67 -2.91 -0.73
N THR A 205 -9.51 -3.64 0.02
CA THR A 205 -10.42 -4.68 -0.49
C THR A 205 -11.14 -4.25 -1.78
N GLY A 206 -11.08 -5.10 -2.82
CA GLY A 206 -11.51 -4.77 -4.19
C GLY A 206 -10.38 -4.20 -5.08
N GLY A 207 -9.18 -4.01 -4.52
CA GLY A 207 -8.01 -3.46 -5.20
C GLY A 207 -7.66 -4.22 -6.48
N VAL A 208 -7.62 -3.48 -7.58
CA VAL A 208 -7.36 -3.99 -8.93
C VAL A 208 -5.88 -4.22 -9.21
N LEU A 209 -4.99 -3.71 -8.33
CA LEU A 209 -3.55 -3.86 -8.48
C LEU A 209 -3.13 -5.32 -8.25
N SER A 210 -2.41 -5.85 -9.24
CA SER A 210 -1.84 -7.18 -9.21
C SER A 210 -0.55 -7.22 -10.02
N THR A 211 0.23 -8.29 -9.86
CA THR A 211 1.30 -8.58 -10.82
C THR A 211 0.68 -8.90 -12.16
N LEU A 212 1.03 -8.13 -13.18
CA LEU A 212 0.56 -8.34 -14.54
C LEU A 212 1.43 -9.40 -15.25
N ALA A 213 0.85 -10.04 -16.27
CA ALA A 213 1.58 -10.94 -17.14
C ALA A 213 2.70 -10.18 -17.89
N ASN A 214 3.77 -10.90 -18.24
CA ASN A 214 4.97 -10.29 -18.82
C ASN A 214 4.69 -9.56 -20.14
N GLU A 215 3.77 -10.09 -20.94
CA GLU A 215 3.34 -9.50 -22.22
C GLU A 215 2.57 -8.20 -22.01
N VAL A 216 1.79 -8.11 -20.93
CA VAL A 216 1.06 -6.90 -20.54
C VAL A 216 2.04 -5.83 -20.04
N CYS A 217 3.02 -6.22 -19.23
CA CYS A 217 4.10 -5.32 -18.82
C CYS A 217 4.91 -4.80 -20.01
N ALA A 218 5.25 -5.69 -20.95
CA ALA A 218 5.97 -5.31 -22.16
C ALA A 218 5.18 -4.32 -23.03
N ALA A 219 3.86 -4.51 -23.15
CA ALA A 219 2.99 -3.56 -23.86
C ALA A 219 2.97 -2.17 -23.19
N ALA A 220 3.12 -2.11 -21.86
CA ALA A 220 3.29 -0.87 -21.12
C ALA A 220 4.75 -0.35 -21.08
N SER A 221 5.67 -0.98 -21.81
CA SER A 221 7.12 -0.68 -21.76
C SER A 221 7.74 -0.79 -20.35
N GLN A 222 7.22 -1.71 -19.55
CA GLN A 222 7.67 -1.95 -18.18
C GLN A 222 8.35 -3.33 -18.02
N PRO A 223 9.23 -3.50 -17.02
CA PRO A 223 9.85 -4.78 -16.72
C PRO A 223 8.82 -5.88 -16.41
N PHE A 224 9.21 -7.14 -16.66
CA PHE A 224 8.41 -8.32 -16.34
C PHE A 224 8.05 -8.37 -14.85
N GLY A 225 6.81 -8.80 -14.55
CA GLY A 225 6.28 -8.80 -13.19
C GLY A 225 5.91 -7.42 -12.64
N CYS A 226 5.67 -6.44 -13.51
CA CYS A 226 5.16 -5.12 -13.11
C CYS A 226 3.83 -5.20 -12.35
N ILE A 227 3.56 -4.18 -11.51
CA ILE A 227 2.36 -4.09 -10.68
C ILE A 227 1.39 -3.09 -11.30
N GLY A 228 0.18 -3.52 -11.61
CA GLY A 228 -0.77 -2.69 -12.36
C GLY A 228 -2.17 -3.29 -12.45
N PHE A 229 -2.99 -2.70 -13.31
CA PHE A 229 -4.31 -3.20 -13.68
C PHE A 229 -4.61 -2.84 -15.14
N THR A 230 -5.67 -3.45 -15.68
CA THR A 230 -6.16 -3.14 -17.03
C THR A 230 -7.60 -2.65 -16.98
N THR A 231 -7.97 -1.73 -17.86
CA THR A 231 -9.33 -1.18 -17.93
C THR A 231 -9.95 -1.46 -19.29
N PRO A 232 -11.09 -2.17 -19.36
CA PRO A 232 -11.81 -2.36 -20.61
C PRO A 232 -12.26 -1.05 -21.24
N GLU A 233 -12.31 -1.04 -22.56
CA GLU A 233 -12.80 0.08 -23.36
C GLU A 233 -14.27 0.41 -23.07
N ASN A 234 -14.58 1.70 -22.93
CA ASN A 234 -15.85 2.24 -22.44
C ASN A 234 -16.22 1.79 -21.01
N ALA A 235 -15.21 1.51 -20.17
CA ALA A 235 -15.39 1.18 -18.77
C ALA A 235 -14.46 2.00 -17.87
N SER A 236 -14.68 1.88 -16.57
CA SER A 236 -13.85 2.51 -15.55
C SER A 236 -13.28 1.47 -14.61
N THR A 237 -12.05 1.70 -14.16
CA THR A 237 -11.42 0.90 -13.10
C THR A 237 -10.91 1.83 -12.02
N THR A 238 -11.30 1.56 -10.77
CA THR A 238 -10.89 2.37 -9.62
C THR A 238 -9.94 1.60 -8.73
N LEU A 239 -8.80 2.22 -8.45
CA LEU A 239 -7.84 1.79 -7.45
C LEU A 239 -8.01 2.63 -6.20
N ALA A 240 -8.39 2.00 -5.08
CA ALA A 240 -8.46 2.65 -3.78
C ALA A 240 -7.25 2.28 -2.92
N PHE A 241 -6.66 3.28 -2.28
CA PHE A 241 -5.55 3.09 -1.34
C PHE A 241 -6.01 3.26 0.10
N GLY A 242 -5.42 2.45 0.96
CA GLY A 242 -5.47 2.60 2.39
C GLY A 242 -4.05 2.58 2.95
N PHE A 243 -3.92 2.90 4.22
CA PHE A 243 -2.65 2.83 4.91
C PHE A 243 -2.81 2.42 6.36
N THR A 244 -1.71 1.99 6.95
CA THR A 244 -1.59 1.83 8.40
C THR A 244 -0.29 2.42 8.89
N ILE A 245 -0.26 2.80 10.17
CA ILE A 245 0.94 3.24 10.88
C ILE A 245 1.29 2.13 11.86
N SER A 246 2.57 1.75 11.93
CA SER A 246 3.02 0.65 12.77
C SER A 246 4.41 0.92 13.34
N THR A 247 4.76 0.27 14.45
CA THR A 247 6.10 0.34 15.05
C THR A 247 7.02 -0.79 14.59
N ASN A 248 6.49 -1.71 13.78
CA ASN A 248 7.23 -2.79 13.14
C ASN A 248 6.96 -2.76 11.63
N PRO A 249 7.94 -3.10 10.77
CA PRO A 249 7.70 -3.19 9.34
C PRO A 249 6.66 -4.29 9.06
N LEU A 250 5.76 -4.03 8.12
CA LEU A 250 4.84 -5.07 7.66
C LEU A 250 5.54 -5.99 6.66
N SER A 251 5.42 -7.30 6.88
CA SER A 251 5.77 -8.28 5.87
C SER A 251 4.57 -8.46 4.94
N VAL A 252 4.65 -7.89 3.74
CA VAL A 252 3.71 -8.23 2.66
C VAL A 252 4.22 -9.54 2.05
N PRO A 253 3.43 -10.62 2.02
CA PRO A 253 3.81 -11.81 1.26
C PRO A 253 4.16 -11.38 -0.16
N GLU A 254 5.33 -11.78 -0.66
CA GLU A 254 5.80 -11.40 -1.99
C GLU A 254 4.66 -11.60 -3.01
N PRO A 255 4.52 -10.75 -4.04
CA PRO A 255 3.45 -10.89 -5.02
C PRO A 255 3.36 -12.31 -5.62
N GLY A 256 4.50 -13.03 -5.69
CA GLY A 256 4.57 -14.45 -6.08
C GLY A 256 3.94 -15.44 -5.10
N VAL A 257 3.85 -15.14 -3.80
CA VAL A 257 3.24 -16.01 -2.78
C VAL A 257 1.72 -16.02 -2.90
N LEU A 258 1.08 -14.91 -3.32
CA LEU A 258 -0.35 -14.91 -3.65
C LEU A 258 -0.65 -15.78 -4.88
N ALA A 259 0.22 -15.74 -5.90
CA ALA A 259 0.11 -16.62 -7.06
C ALA A 259 0.34 -18.11 -6.69
N LEU A 260 1.32 -18.40 -5.82
CA LEU A 260 1.63 -19.77 -5.39
C LEU A 260 0.58 -20.36 -4.44
N LEU A 261 -0.06 -19.56 -3.58
CA LEU A 261 -1.17 -20.03 -2.75
C LEU A 261 -2.41 -20.37 -3.60
N GLY A 262 -2.67 -19.59 -4.65
CA GLY A 262 -3.71 -19.88 -5.65
C GLY A 262 -3.43 -21.16 -6.46
N LEU A 263 -2.17 -21.40 -6.84
CA LEU A 263 -1.75 -22.63 -7.53
C LEU A 263 -1.71 -23.86 -6.60
N GLY A 264 -1.34 -23.70 -5.34
CA GLY A 264 -1.31 -24.78 -4.34
C GLY A 264 -2.70 -25.37 -4.04
N LEU A 265 -3.74 -24.53 -4.04
CA LEU A 265 -5.13 -24.96 -3.84
C LEU A 265 -5.71 -25.64 -5.09
N LEU A 266 -5.30 -25.22 -6.30
CA LEU A 266 -5.67 -25.90 -7.56
C LEU A 266 -4.99 -27.27 -7.71
N GLY A 267 -3.74 -27.41 -7.27
CA GLY A 267 -3.02 -28.69 -7.28
C GLY A 267 -3.62 -29.73 -6.33
N MET A 268 -4.14 -29.30 -5.17
CA MET A 268 -4.76 -30.20 -4.19
C MET A 268 -6.18 -30.62 -4.57
N GLY A 269 -6.88 -29.83 -5.39
CA GLY A 269 -8.20 -30.16 -5.94
C GLY A 269 -8.19 -31.26 -7.01
N LEU A 270 -7.10 -31.35 -7.80
CA LEU A 270 -6.94 -32.38 -8.83
C LEU A 270 -6.40 -33.71 -8.29
N SER A 271 -5.80 -33.72 -7.10
CA SER A 271 -5.24 -34.93 -6.48
C SER A 271 -6.30 -35.83 -5.81
N LYS A 272 -7.58 -35.44 -5.77
CA LYS A 272 -8.70 -36.23 -5.21
C LYS A 272 -9.55 -36.99 -6.23
N ARG A 273 -9.14 -37.04 -7.50
CA ARG A 273 -9.80 -37.90 -8.52
C ARG A 273 -8.85 -38.93 -9.12
N ARG A 274 -8.22 -39.72 -8.25
CA ARG A 274 -7.83 -41.12 -8.52
C ARG A 274 -7.86 -41.91 -7.21
N ALA A 275 -9.07 -42.32 -6.83
CA ALA A 275 -9.38 -43.49 -6.03
C ALA A 275 -10.74 -44.00 -6.52
#